data_AF-A0A352IU15-F1
#
_entry.id   AF-A0A352IU15-F1
#
_cell.length_a   1.000
_cell.length_b   1.000
_cell.length_c   1.000
_cell.angle_alpha   90.00
_cell.angle_beta   90.00
_cell.angle_gamma   90.00
#
_symmetry.space_group_name_H-M   'P 1'
#
loop_
_entity.id
_entity.type
_entity.pdbx_description
1 polymer ?
#
loop_
_entity_poly.entity_id
_entity_poly.type
_entity_poly.pdbx_seq_one_letter_code
_entity_poly.pdbx_strand_id
1 'polypeptide(L)'
;RRGKEVTAVIELRARFSEAENLELASRLQEAGVIVVYGVVGYKTHAKMILIVRREEGRLRRYVHLGTGNYHAGNARLYTDYSFMTCDESISDDVNKLFQQLTGMGKALKIKKLFHSPFT
;
A
#
# COMPACT_ATOMS: atom_id res chain seq x y z
N ARG A 1 16.74 -3.96 3.96
CA ARG A 1 18.15 -4.45 4.07
C ARG A 1 18.40 -5.95 3.70
N ARG A 2 17.52 -6.69 3.01
CA ARG A 2 17.77 -8.09 2.55
C ARG A 2 17.68 -8.26 1.03
N GLY A 3 18.11 -7.25 0.26
CA GLY A 3 18.07 -7.27 -1.21
C GLY A 3 16.67 -7.27 -1.84
N LYS A 4 15.61 -7.13 -1.06
CA LYS A 4 14.25 -6.91 -1.56
C LYS A 4 14.09 -5.45 -1.94
N GLU A 5 13.55 -5.20 -3.12
CA GLU A 5 13.01 -3.90 -3.47
C GLU A 5 11.73 -3.66 -2.67
N VAL A 6 11.67 -2.51 -2.00
CA VAL A 6 10.55 -2.15 -1.14
C VAL A 6 10.15 -0.72 -1.46
N THR A 7 8.86 -0.53 -1.73
CA THR A 7 8.25 0.78 -1.92
C THR A 7 7.18 0.99 -0.86
N ALA A 8 7.17 2.15 -0.23
CA ALA A 8 6.18 2.54 0.77
C ALA A 8 5.50 3.84 0.36
N VAL A 9 4.16 3.84 0.34
CA VAL A 9 3.36 5.05 0.12
C VAL A 9 2.99 5.61 1.49
N ILE A 10 3.37 6.85 1.79
CA ILE A 10 3.14 7.50 3.08
C ILE A 10 2.26 8.74 2.88
N GLU A 11 1.14 8.78 3.60
CA GLU A 11 0.26 9.94 3.64
C GLU A 11 0.77 10.95 4.67
N LEU A 12 1.27 12.11 4.20
CA LEU A 12 1.75 13.15 5.11
C LEU A 12 0.61 13.98 5.72
N ARG A 13 -0.56 14.09 5.07
CA ARG A 13 -1.67 14.95 5.55
C ARG A 13 -2.63 14.23 6.52
N ALA A 14 -2.16 13.21 7.22
CA ALA A 14 -2.95 12.57 8.27
C ALA A 14 -3.13 13.56 9.43
N ARG A 15 -4.39 13.86 9.81
CA ARG A 15 -4.66 14.77 10.94
C ARG A 15 -4.01 14.16 12.19
N PHE A 16 -3.19 14.94 12.89
CA PHE A 16 -2.53 14.60 14.16
C PHE A 16 -1.25 13.73 14.10
N SER A 17 -0.80 13.23 12.93
CA SER A 17 0.38 12.33 12.85
C SER A 17 1.45 12.75 11.84
N GLU A 18 1.48 14.01 11.42
CA GLU A 18 2.40 14.47 10.35
C GLU A 18 3.87 14.29 10.74
N ALA A 19 4.24 14.63 11.99
CA ALA A 19 5.60 14.50 12.50
C ALA A 19 6.04 13.02 12.58
N GLU A 20 5.17 12.13 13.06
CA GLU A 20 5.46 10.69 13.13
C GLU A 20 5.63 10.07 11.74
N ASN A 21 4.80 10.49 10.77
CA ASN A 21 4.91 10.01 9.39
C ASN A 21 6.19 10.50 8.70
N LEU A 22 6.64 11.73 9.00
CA LEU A 22 7.91 12.26 8.50
C LEU A 22 9.11 11.50 9.10
N GLU A 23 9.09 11.22 10.40
CA GLU A 23 10.13 10.43 11.05
C GLU A 23 10.18 9.00 10.49
N LEU A 24 9.02 8.36 10.31
CA LEU A 24 8.92 7.03 9.70
C LEU A 24 9.43 7.04 8.25
N ALA A 25 9.06 8.05 7.46
CA ALA A 25 9.55 8.20 6.09
C ALA A 25 11.07 8.28 6.05
N SER A 26 11.67 9.13 6.89
CA SER A 26 13.13 9.29 7.01
C SER A 26 13.81 7.96 7.34
N ARG A 27 13.32 7.24 8.37
CA ARG A 27 13.86 5.92 8.77
C ARG A 27 13.75 4.87 7.67
N LEU A 28 12.67 4.89 6.89
CA LEU A 28 12.48 3.97 5.77
C LEU A 28 13.45 4.29 4.62
N GLN A 29 13.62 5.57 4.28
CA GLN A 29 14.59 6.00 3.27
C GLN A 29 16.02 5.59 3.65
N GLU A 30 16.43 5.81 4.91
CA GLU A 30 17.73 5.35 5.44
C GLU A 30 17.91 3.82 5.37
N ALA A 31 16.81 3.06 5.35
CA ALA A 31 16.83 1.61 5.19
C ALA A 31 16.85 1.13 3.72
N GLY A 32 16.84 2.07 2.77
CA GLY A 32 16.84 1.82 1.32
C GLY A 32 15.45 1.57 0.72
N VAL A 33 14.38 1.99 1.41
CA VAL A 33 13.00 1.89 0.90
C VAL A 33 12.72 3.09 0.00
N ILE A 34 12.08 2.85 -1.15
CA ILE A 34 11.55 3.91 -1.99
C ILE A 34 10.30 4.46 -1.31
N VAL A 35 10.42 5.64 -0.71
CA VAL A 35 9.27 6.31 -0.09
C VAL A 35 8.63 7.24 -1.10
N VAL A 36 7.33 7.05 -1.33
CA VAL A 36 6.49 7.92 -2.14
C VAL A 36 5.47 8.57 -1.23
N TYR A 37 5.29 9.88 -1.38
CA TYR A 37 4.27 10.61 -0.64
C TYR A 37 2.94 10.54 -1.38
N GLY A 38 1.83 10.50 -0.63
CA GLY A 38 0.47 10.41 -1.19
C GLY A 38 0.15 11.48 -2.26
N VAL A 39 -0.90 11.23 -3.04
CA VAL A 39 -1.29 12.09 -4.17
C VAL A 39 -1.74 13.47 -3.68
N VAL A 40 -1.16 14.54 -4.21
CA VAL A 40 -1.52 15.92 -3.85
C VAL A 40 -3.03 16.14 -4.06
N GLY A 41 -3.70 16.63 -3.03
CA GLY A 41 -5.14 16.91 -3.05
C GLY A 41 -6.03 15.73 -2.61
N TYR A 42 -5.48 14.52 -2.45
CA TYR A 42 -6.21 13.35 -1.99
C TYR A 42 -5.55 12.74 -0.76
N LYS A 43 -6.36 12.11 0.10
CA LYS A 43 -5.84 11.31 1.22
C LYS A 43 -5.86 9.84 0.84
N THR A 44 -4.74 9.16 1.01
CA THR A 44 -4.67 7.71 0.83
C THR A 44 -5.12 7.00 2.10
N HIS A 45 -6.35 6.46 2.11
CA HIS A 45 -6.91 5.75 3.27
C HIS A 45 -6.92 4.21 3.12
N ALA A 46 -6.58 3.69 1.93
CA ALA A 46 -6.53 2.25 1.68
C ALA A 46 -5.35 1.61 2.43
N LYS A 47 -5.56 0.43 3.03
CA LYS A 47 -4.49 -0.36 3.66
C LYS A 47 -4.28 -1.60 2.85
N MET A 48 -3.16 -1.61 2.13
CA MET A 48 -2.84 -2.65 1.17
C MET A 48 -1.37 -3.01 1.31
N ILE A 49 -1.05 -4.29 1.18
CA ILE A 49 0.32 -4.78 1.01
C ILE A 49 0.31 -5.66 -0.23
N LEU A 50 1.29 -5.48 -1.10
CA LEU A 50 1.55 -6.34 -2.24
C LEU A 50 2.94 -6.96 -2.10
N ILE A 51 3.02 -8.28 -2.12
CA ILE A 51 4.26 -9.03 -2.13
C ILE A 51 4.36 -9.74 -3.48
N VAL A 52 5.42 -9.44 -4.22
CA VAL A 52 5.77 -10.18 -5.43
C VAL A 52 6.93 -11.11 -5.11
N ARG A 53 6.75 -12.41 -5.38
CA ARG A 53 7.73 -13.45 -5.08
C ARG A 53 7.92 -14.34 -6.30
N ARG A 54 9.17 -14.75 -6.56
CA ARG A 54 9.45 -15.79 -7.56
C ARG A 54 9.29 -17.17 -6.91
N GLU A 55 8.43 -18.01 -7.47
CA GLU A 55 8.17 -19.39 -7.07
C GLU A 55 8.19 -20.27 -8.32
N GLU A 56 9.01 -21.33 -8.32
CA GLU A 56 9.14 -22.26 -9.47
C GLU A 56 9.40 -21.54 -10.81
N GLY A 57 10.23 -20.50 -10.77
CA GLY A 57 10.57 -19.69 -11.94
C GLY A 57 9.52 -18.66 -12.35
N ARG A 58 8.30 -18.69 -11.78
CA ARG A 58 7.19 -17.78 -12.08
C ARG A 58 7.05 -16.70 -11.02
N LEU A 59 6.50 -15.55 -11.37
CA LEU A 59 6.13 -14.51 -10.39
C LEU A 59 4.74 -14.80 -9.83
N ARG A 60 4.66 -14.91 -8.50
CA ARG A 60 3.41 -14.97 -7.73
C ARG A 60 3.23 -13.68 -6.95
N ARG A 61 1.97 -13.24 -6.83
CA ARG A 61 1.59 -12.06 -6.08
C ARG A 61 0.72 -12.48 -4.90
N TYR A 62 1.00 -11.90 -3.74
CA TYR A 62 0.21 -12.04 -2.53
C TYR A 62 -0.21 -10.66 -2.09
N VAL A 63 -1.49 -10.52 -1.77
CA VAL A 63 -2.10 -9.26 -1.37
C VAL A 63 -2.69 -9.40 0.02
N HIS A 64 -2.50 -8.35 0.82
CA HIS A 64 -3.33 -8.09 1.99
C HIS A 64 -4.13 -6.81 1.75
N LEU A 65 -5.42 -6.84 2.11
CA LEU A 65 -6.33 -5.70 2.16
C LEU A 65 -6.93 -5.62 3.57
N GLY A 66 -6.85 -4.44 4.19
CA GLY A 66 -7.38 -4.21 5.54
C GLY A 66 -8.34 -3.01 5.58
N THR A 67 -9.33 -3.09 6.47
CA THR A 67 -10.18 -1.92 6.80
C THR A 67 -9.46 -0.99 7.79
N GLY A 68 -8.72 -1.58 8.73
CA GLY A 68 -7.96 -0.90 9.79
C GLY A 68 -6.52 -0.58 9.39
N ASN A 69 -5.85 0.27 10.19
CA ASN A 69 -4.42 0.58 10.02
C ASN A 69 -3.52 -0.53 10.59
N TYR A 70 -2.24 -0.51 10.20
CA TYR A 70 -1.26 -1.53 10.62
C TYR A 70 -0.68 -1.30 12.03
N HIS A 71 -1.28 -0.42 12.84
CA HIS A 71 -0.79 -0.16 14.19
C HIS A 71 -1.22 -1.30 15.14
N ALA A 72 -0.27 -2.08 15.63
CA ALA A 72 -0.55 -3.28 16.43
C ALA A 72 -1.36 -3.00 17.71
N GLY A 73 -1.18 -1.82 18.32
CA GLY A 73 -1.99 -1.40 19.48
C GLY A 73 -3.46 -1.17 19.14
N ASN A 74 -3.73 -0.63 17.94
CA ASN A 74 -5.09 -0.33 17.49
C ASN A 74 -5.84 -1.62 17.15
N ALA A 75 -5.15 -2.62 16.60
CA ALA A 75 -5.76 -3.89 16.22
C ALA A 75 -6.43 -4.66 17.37
N ARG A 76 -6.09 -4.34 18.64
CA ARG A 76 -6.75 -4.92 19.82
C ARG A 76 -7.97 -4.13 20.30
N LEU A 77 -8.02 -2.84 19.95
CA LEU A 77 -9.04 -1.91 20.42
C LEU A 77 -10.16 -1.72 19.39
N TYR A 78 -9.84 -1.88 18.11
CA TYR A 78 -10.77 -1.70 16.99
C TYR A 78 -11.11 -3.03 16.33
N THR A 79 -12.35 -3.12 15.85
CA THR A 79 -12.82 -4.24 15.04
C THR A 79 -12.57 -3.92 13.57
N ASP A 80 -11.75 -4.75 12.92
CA ASP A 80 -11.37 -4.59 11.53
C ASP A 80 -11.33 -5.94 10.80
N TYR A 81 -11.49 -5.89 9.48
CA TYR A 81 -11.27 -7.04 8.60
C TYR A 81 -9.85 -7.01 8.01
N SER A 82 -9.27 -8.20 7.91
CA SER A 82 -7.99 -8.47 7.24
C SER A 82 -8.23 -9.57 6.21
N PHE A 83 -8.02 -9.26 4.95
CA PHE A 83 -8.21 -10.19 3.84
C PHE A 83 -6.87 -10.44 3.14
N MET A 84 -6.42 -11.70 3.14
CA MET A 84 -5.21 -12.13 2.44
C MET A 84 -5.59 -13.04 1.27
N THR A 85 -5.02 -12.78 0.09
CA THR A 85 -5.31 -13.56 -1.11
C THR A 85 -4.13 -13.59 -2.08
N CYS A 86 -4.11 -14.61 -2.92
CA CYS A 86 -3.26 -14.69 -4.12
C CYS A 86 -4.09 -14.74 -5.40
N ASP A 87 -5.37 -14.34 -5.35
CA ASP A 87 -6.24 -14.22 -6.51
C ASP A 87 -5.61 -13.30 -7.57
N GLU A 88 -5.56 -13.78 -8.81
CA GLU A 88 -4.85 -13.10 -9.89
C GLU A 88 -5.54 -11.79 -10.32
N SER A 89 -6.87 -11.72 -10.23
CA SER A 89 -7.62 -10.52 -10.59
C SER A 89 -7.48 -9.43 -9.51
N ILE A 90 -7.61 -9.81 -8.24
CA ILE A 90 -7.44 -8.87 -7.12
C ILE A 90 -5.99 -8.39 -7.04
N SER A 91 -5.02 -9.28 -7.24
CA SER A 91 -3.60 -8.91 -7.17
C SER A 91 -3.15 -8.02 -8.35
N ASP A 92 -3.69 -8.24 -9.54
CA ASP A 92 -3.49 -7.32 -10.67
C ASP A 92 -4.07 -5.93 -10.40
N ASP A 93 -5.29 -5.86 -9.83
CA ASP A 93 -5.93 -4.59 -9.45
C ASP A 93 -5.13 -3.82 -8.39
N VAL A 94 -4.66 -4.50 -7.33
CA VAL A 94 -3.81 -3.86 -6.30
C VAL A 94 -2.48 -3.38 -6.90
N ASN A 95 -1.88 -4.16 -7.80
CA ASN A 95 -0.65 -3.75 -8.49
C ASN A 95 -0.86 -2.46 -9.30
N LYS A 96 -1.97 -2.35 -10.04
CA LYS A 96 -2.34 -1.13 -10.77
C LYS A 96 -2.55 0.07 -9.85
N LEU A 97 -3.19 -0.14 -8.70
CA LEU A 97 -3.36 0.91 -7.69
C LEU A 97 -2.01 1.41 -7.16
N PHE A 98 -1.06 0.51 -6.85
CA PHE A 98 0.29 0.92 -6.48
C PHE A 98 0.98 1.71 -7.60
N GLN A 99 0.88 1.26 -8.86
CA GLN A 99 1.45 1.99 -10.00
C GLN A 99 0.87 3.40 -10.13
N GLN A 100 -0.44 3.56 -9.91
CA GLN A 100 -1.09 4.86 -9.93
C GLN A 100 -0.70 5.75 -8.76
N LEU A 101 -0.47 5.19 -7.57
CA LEU A 101 0.00 5.94 -6.40
C LEU A 101 1.47 6.37 -6.55
N THR A 102 2.29 5.59 -7.25
CA THR A 102 3.73 5.84 -7.41
C THR A 102 4.12 6.56 -8.70
N GLY A 103 3.21 6.66 -9.67
CA GLY A 103 3.47 7.22 -10.99
C GLY A 103 2.50 8.34 -11.37
N MET A 104 2.95 9.27 -12.21
CA MET A 104 2.08 10.26 -12.86
C MET A 104 1.38 9.63 -14.07
N GLY A 105 0.37 8.78 -13.82
CA GLY A 105 -0.35 8.05 -14.86
C GLY A 105 -1.87 8.27 -14.83
N LYS A 106 -2.55 8.01 -15.95
CA LYS A 106 -4.02 7.95 -16.00
C LYS A 106 -4.52 6.79 -15.13
N ALA A 107 -5.71 6.95 -14.55
CA ALA A 107 -6.37 5.89 -13.79
C ALA A 107 -6.48 4.62 -14.65
N LEU A 108 -6.01 3.50 -14.12
CA LEU A 108 -6.02 2.22 -14.81
C LEU A 108 -7.36 1.51 -14.58
N LYS A 109 -7.84 0.75 -15.58
CA LYS A 109 -9.08 -0.01 -15.44
C LYS A 109 -8.90 -1.15 -14.44
N ILE A 110 -9.66 -1.07 -13.36
CA ILE A 110 -9.77 -2.06 -12.28
C ILE A 110 -10.92 -3.03 -12.60
N LYS A 111 -10.79 -4.31 -12.20
CA LYS A 111 -11.77 -5.38 -12.52
C LYS A 111 -12.67 -5.77 -11.35
N LYS A 112 -12.10 -5.96 -10.16
CA LYS A 112 -12.73 -6.53 -8.96
C LYS A 112 -12.78 -5.53 -7.80
N LEU A 113 -11.76 -4.70 -7.65
CA LEU A 113 -11.73 -3.71 -6.56
C LEU A 113 -12.54 -2.46 -6.89
N PHE A 114 -13.12 -1.87 -5.84
CA PHE A 114 -13.63 -0.51 -5.86
C PHE A 114 -12.60 0.39 -5.17
N HIS A 115 -12.33 1.55 -5.78
CA HIS A 115 -11.41 2.54 -5.24
C HIS A 115 -11.95 3.95 -5.49
N SER A 116 -12.03 4.72 -4.41
CA SER A 116 -12.37 6.14 -4.51
C SER A 116 -11.18 6.94 -5.07
N PRO A 117 -11.44 8.05 -5.77
CA PRO A 117 -12.75 8.61 -6.16
C PRO A 117 -13.28 8.11 -7.53
N PHE A 118 -12.70 7.05 -8.10
CA PHE A 118 -12.87 6.75 -9.53
C PHE A 118 -13.91 5.68 -9.85
N THR A 119 -14.29 4.86 -8.86
CA THR A 119 -15.39 3.89 -8.94
C THR A 119 -16.29 4.07 -7.74
#